data_AF-A0A2W1BTH4-F1
#
_entry.id   AF-A0A2W1BTH4-F1
#
_cell.length_a   1.000
_cell.length_b   1.000
_cell.length_c   1.000
_cell.angle_alpha   90.00
_cell.angle_beta   90.00
_cell.angle_gamma   90.00
#
_symmetry.space_group_name_H-M   'P 1'
#
loop_
_entity.id
_entity.type
_entity.pdbx_description
1 polymer ?
#
loop_
_entity_poly.entity_id
_entity_poly.type
_entity_poly.pdbx_seq_one_letter_code
_entity_poly.pdbx_strand_id
1 'polypeptide(L)'
;MSKNYIKVLLEPFRESKVLGSLLKWLEPLANSGSGAQGVGKDEAPLTRSGAANYSSGVRKVTLIPGHGIGPEITVAVQKIFEAAKVPIEWDEVDVTAVRGPDGKMGIPQKAIDSVNANKIGLKGPLMTPIGKGYRSLNLALRKEFDLYANVRPCKSMEGFRDHTI
;
A
#
# COMPACT_ATOMS: atom_id res chain seq x y z
N MET A 1 -12.97 23.12 -7.63
CA MET A 1 -11.70 23.45 -6.96
C MET A 1 -10.84 22.19 -6.88
N SER A 2 -9.51 22.32 -6.84
CA SER A 2 -8.51 21.25 -6.63
C SER A 2 -7.90 20.53 -7.86
N LYS A 3 -7.50 21.25 -8.90
CA LYS A 3 -6.32 20.85 -9.71
C LYS A 3 -5.05 21.61 -9.32
N ASN A 4 -5.18 22.66 -8.50
CA ASN A 4 -4.07 23.53 -8.09
C ASN A 4 -3.44 23.17 -6.73
N TYR A 5 -4.14 22.43 -5.85
CA TYR A 5 -3.60 22.02 -4.55
C TYR A 5 -2.43 21.04 -4.67
N ILE A 6 -2.49 20.16 -5.67
CA ILE A 6 -1.45 19.16 -5.95
C ILE A 6 -0.15 19.84 -6.37
N LYS A 7 -0.19 20.87 -7.22
CA LYS A 7 1.02 21.59 -7.65
C LYS A 7 1.66 22.40 -6.52
N VAL A 8 0.86 23.06 -5.68
CA VAL A 8 1.34 23.88 -4.56
C VAL A 8 2.00 23.03 -3.46
N LEU A 9 1.54 21.79 -3.25
CA LEU A 9 2.14 20.86 -2.27
C LEU A 9 3.42 20.16 -2.78
N LEU A 10 3.76 20.29 -4.06
CA LEU A 10 4.90 19.61 -4.69
C LEU A 10 6.15 20.50 -4.81
N GLU A 11 6.02 21.83 -4.71
CA GLU A 11 7.17 22.74 -4.85
C GLU A 11 8.28 22.54 -3.79
N PRO A 12 7.97 22.33 -2.49
CA PRO A 12 9.02 22.20 -1.48
C PRO A 12 9.85 20.90 -1.58
N PHE A 13 9.35 19.87 -2.28
CA PHE A 13 10.01 18.56 -2.37
C PHE A 13 10.93 18.40 -3.58
N ARG A 14 10.87 19.35 -4.54
CA ARG A 14 11.69 19.33 -5.76
C ARG A 14 13.16 19.65 -5.50
N GLU A 15 13.48 20.26 -4.36
CA GLU A 15 14.84 20.70 -3.99
C GLU A 15 15.50 19.85 -2.88
N SER A 16 14.88 18.76 -2.43
CA SER A 16 15.45 17.99 -1.33
C SER A 16 16.67 17.15 -1.77
N LYS A 17 17.80 17.32 -1.07
CA LYS A 17 19.05 16.54 -1.22
C LYS A 17 18.85 15.02 -1.05
N VAL A 18 17.69 14.59 -0.57
CA VAL A 18 17.29 13.20 -0.37
C VAL A 18 17.17 12.46 -1.71
N LEU A 19 16.73 13.13 -2.78
CA LEU A 19 16.60 12.52 -4.11
C LEU A 19 17.97 12.14 -4.72
N GLY A 20 19.01 12.94 -4.45
CA GLY A 20 20.36 12.70 -4.93
C GLY A 20 21.01 11.47 -4.29
N SER A 21 20.75 11.23 -3.00
CA SER A 21 21.23 10.02 -2.32
C SER A 21 20.51 8.76 -2.82
N LEU A 22 19.26 8.89 -3.26
CA LEU A 22 18.45 7.77 -3.75
C LEU A 22 18.83 7.37 -5.19
N LEU A 23 19.16 8.35 -6.03
CA LEU A 23 19.63 8.12 -7.41
C LEU A 23 20.99 7.40 -7.44
N LYS A 24 21.86 7.68 -6.45
CA LYS A 24 23.19 7.04 -6.34
C LYS A 24 23.12 5.52 -6.03
N TRP A 25 22.00 5.05 -5.49
CA TRP A 25 21.72 3.63 -5.25
C TRP A 25 21.07 2.93 -6.45
N LEU A 26 20.65 3.68 -7.46
CA LEU A 26 19.94 3.19 -8.65
C LEU A 26 20.86 3.09 -9.89
N GLU A 27 22.13 3.46 -9.78
CA GLU A 27 23.10 3.27 -10.87
C GLU A 27 23.54 1.80 -10.97
N PRO A 28 23.42 1.15 -12.16
CA PRO A 28 23.90 -0.21 -12.34
C PRO A 28 25.42 -0.27 -12.20
N LEU A 29 25.92 -1.20 -11.37
CA LEU A 29 27.36 -1.48 -11.28
C LEU A 29 27.88 -1.93 -12.65
N ALA A 30 28.76 -1.11 -13.23
CA ALA A 30 29.42 -1.39 -14.49
C ALA A 30 30.27 -2.67 -14.36
N ASN A 31 30.09 -3.55 -15.34
CA ASN A 31 30.76 -4.83 -15.49
C ASN A 31 32.25 -4.62 -15.81
N SER A 32 33.15 -5.09 -14.95
CA SER A 32 34.57 -5.28 -15.27
C SER A 32 34.98 -6.69 -14.87
N GLY A 33 35.33 -7.50 -15.88
CA GLY A 33 35.64 -8.91 -15.71
C GLY A 33 37.06 -9.23 -15.22
N SER A 34 37.22 -10.55 -15.03
CA SER A 34 38.41 -11.41 -14.94
C SER A 34 39.21 -11.46 -13.62
N GLY A 35 39.38 -12.69 -13.10
CA GLY A 35 40.34 -13.05 -12.05
C GLY A 35 39.87 -14.21 -11.17
N ALA A 36 40.61 -15.31 -11.16
CA ALA A 36 40.25 -16.60 -10.55
C ALA A 36 40.77 -16.80 -9.10
N GLN A 37 40.20 -17.84 -8.46
CA GLN A 37 40.68 -18.67 -7.32
C GLN A 37 40.38 -18.23 -5.87
N GLY A 38 39.83 -19.19 -5.09
CA GLY A 38 40.19 -19.34 -3.66
C GLY A 38 39.04 -19.52 -2.64
N VAL A 39 38.60 -20.77 -2.44
CA VAL A 39 38.04 -21.44 -1.25
C VAL A 39 37.72 -20.61 0.02
N GLY A 40 36.49 -20.74 0.51
CA GLY A 40 36.09 -20.42 1.89
C GLY A 40 34.61 -20.74 2.14
N LYS A 41 34.33 -21.79 2.92
CA LYS A 41 32.98 -22.23 3.30
C LYS A 41 32.37 -21.21 4.25
N ASP A 42 31.27 -20.59 3.85
CA ASP A 42 30.18 -20.12 4.71
C ASP A 42 28.93 -20.06 3.83
N GLU A 43 28.00 -20.99 4.05
CA GLU A 43 26.82 -21.13 3.21
C GLU A 43 25.94 -19.90 3.34
N ALA A 44 25.89 -19.10 2.27
CA ALA A 44 24.91 -18.04 2.10
C ALA A 44 23.50 -18.63 2.24
N PRO A 45 22.58 -18.00 3.00
CA PRO A 45 21.23 -18.51 3.16
C PRO A 45 20.56 -18.55 1.79
N LEU A 46 20.21 -19.78 1.40
CA LEU A 46 19.39 -20.19 0.25
C LEU A 46 18.66 -19.02 -0.40
N THR A 47 19.17 -18.60 -1.56
CA THR A 47 18.42 -17.82 -2.53
C THR A 47 17.05 -18.46 -2.67
N ARG A 48 15.97 -17.76 -2.31
CA ARG A 48 14.61 -18.21 -2.59
C ARG A 48 14.45 -18.21 -4.10
N SER A 49 14.83 -19.33 -4.71
CA SER A 49 14.68 -19.62 -6.14
C SER A 49 13.21 -19.91 -6.39
N GLY A 50 12.44 -18.84 -6.42
CA GLY A 50 11.07 -18.81 -6.86
C GLY A 50 10.90 -17.42 -7.42
N ALA A 51 11.18 -17.25 -8.72
CA ALA A 51 10.65 -16.12 -9.44
C ALA A 51 9.14 -16.22 -9.29
N ALA A 52 8.57 -15.51 -8.31
CA ALA A 52 7.14 -15.42 -8.17
C ALA A 52 6.65 -14.87 -9.51
N ASN A 53 5.84 -15.65 -10.21
CA ASN A 53 5.25 -15.23 -11.48
C ASN A 53 4.25 -14.10 -11.17
N TYR A 54 4.74 -12.87 -11.08
CA TYR A 54 3.91 -11.69 -10.94
C TYR A 54 3.17 -11.46 -12.26
N SER A 55 1.85 -11.25 -12.19
CA SER A 55 1.07 -10.93 -13.39
C SER A 55 1.58 -9.62 -13.99
N SER A 56 1.89 -9.62 -15.29
CA SER A 56 2.35 -8.44 -16.02
C SER A 56 1.21 -7.53 -16.49
N GLY A 57 -0.04 -8.01 -16.45
CA GLY A 57 -1.21 -7.24 -16.86
C GLY A 57 -1.60 -6.17 -15.85
N VAL A 58 -2.11 -5.05 -16.36
CA VAL A 58 -2.66 -3.97 -15.52
C VAL A 58 -3.85 -4.49 -14.72
N ARG A 59 -3.84 -4.26 -13.41
CA ARG A 59 -4.93 -4.65 -12.51
C ARG A 59 -5.63 -3.42 -11.95
N LYS A 60 -6.95 -3.37 -12.07
CA LYS A 60 -7.75 -2.38 -11.38
C LYS A 60 -7.87 -2.75 -9.90
N VAL A 61 -7.60 -1.82 -9.01
CA VAL A 61 -7.59 -2.02 -7.56
C VAL A 61 -8.45 -0.95 -6.90
N THR A 62 -9.42 -1.37 -6.09
CA THR A 62 -10.23 -0.44 -5.31
C THR A 62 -9.36 0.25 -4.27
N LEU A 63 -9.37 1.57 -4.25
CA LEU A 63 -8.62 2.37 -3.28
C LEU A 63 -9.57 3.13 -2.37
N ILE A 64 -9.45 2.90 -1.07
CA ILE A 64 -10.20 3.62 -0.03
C ILE A 64 -9.20 4.48 0.75
N PRO A 65 -9.13 5.80 0.52
CA PRO A 65 -8.12 6.66 1.15
C PRO A 65 -8.14 6.63 2.69
N GLY A 66 -9.34 6.50 3.26
CA GLY A 66 -9.59 6.41 4.69
C GLY A 66 -9.72 7.76 5.39
N HIS A 67 -9.60 7.76 6.71
CA HIS A 67 -9.86 8.92 7.58
C HIS A 67 -8.63 9.28 8.43
N GLY A 68 -8.63 10.48 9.01
CA GLY A 68 -7.51 10.95 9.82
C GLY A 68 -6.24 11.05 8.96
N ILE A 69 -5.17 10.37 9.36
CA ILE A 69 -3.90 10.28 8.61
C ILE A 69 -3.99 9.42 7.32
N GLY A 70 -5.16 8.86 7.01
CA GLY A 70 -5.34 7.92 5.91
C GLY A 70 -5.03 8.48 4.52
N PRO A 71 -5.56 9.65 4.15
CA PRO A 71 -5.27 10.28 2.86
C PRO A 71 -3.77 10.50 2.64
N GLU A 72 -3.02 10.97 3.66
CA GLU A 72 -1.58 11.19 3.56
C GLU A 72 -0.82 9.88 3.32
N ILE A 73 -1.16 8.81 4.05
CA ILE A 73 -0.55 7.48 3.87
C ILE A 73 -0.88 6.92 2.49
N THR A 74 -2.14 7.05 2.05
CA THR A 74 -2.59 6.58 0.74
C THR A 74 -1.80 7.22 -0.40
N VAL A 75 -1.62 8.55 -0.36
CA VAL A 75 -0.82 9.26 -1.35
C VAL A 75 0.64 8.79 -1.34
N ALA A 76 1.22 8.55 -0.17
CA ALA A 76 2.58 8.02 -0.08
C ALA A 76 2.69 6.62 -0.73
N VAL A 77 1.69 5.75 -0.52
CA VAL A 77 1.65 4.42 -1.16
C VAL A 77 1.50 4.53 -2.67
N GLN A 78 0.62 5.39 -3.18
CA GLN A 78 0.47 5.60 -4.62
C GLN A 78 1.80 6.02 -5.27
N LYS A 79 2.55 6.93 -4.64
CA LYS A 79 3.89 7.34 -5.11
C LYS A 79 4.89 6.20 -5.14
N ILE A 80 4.88 5.32 -4.13
CA ILE A 80 5.76 4.14 -4.09
C ILE A 80 5.42 3.19 -5.24
N PHE A 81 4.13 2.94 -5.49
CA PHE A 81 3.68 2.06 -6.57
C PHE A 81 4.00 2.63 -7.95
N GLU A 82 3.86 3.95 -8.13
CA GLU A 82 4.26 4.65 -9.36
C GLU A 82 5.78 4.55 -9.60
N ALA A 83 6.58 4.83 -8.57
CA ALA A 83 8.04 4.73 -8.66
C ALA A 83 8.52 3.29 -8.95
N ALA A 84 7.84 2.30 -8.37
CA ALA A 84 8.10 0.88 -8.63
C ALA A 84 7.49 0.37 -9.95
N LYS A 85 6.80 1.23 -10.72
CA LYS A 85 6.13 0.91 -11.99
C LYS A 85 5.20 -0.30 -11.89
N VAL A 86 4.48 -0.41 -10.76
CA VAL A 86 3.54 -1.51 -10.54
C VAL A 86 2.37 -1.34 -11.53
N PRO A 87 1.98 -2.38 -12.30
CA PRO A 87 0.94 -2.27 -13.32
C PRO A 87 -0.46 -2.26 -12.68
N ILE A 88 -0.86 -1.13 -12.12
CA ILE A 88 -2.15 -0.97 -11.45
C ILE A 88 -2.89 0.29 -11.88
N GLU A 89 -4.21 0.20 -11.89
CA GLU A 89 -5.13 1.33 -12.05
C GLU A 89 -5.94 1.48 -10.76
N TRP A 90 -5.97 2.69 -10.20
CA TRP A 90 -6.70 2.96 -8.97
C TRP A 90 -8.17 3.28 -9.25
N ASP A 91 -9.06 2.58 -8.55
CA ASP A 91 -10.50 2.89 -8.50
C ASP A 91 -10.83 3.48 -7.13
N GLU A 92 -10.73 4.80 -7.02
CA GLU A 92 -10.91 5.49 -5.75
C GLU A 92 -12.40 5.57 -5.34
N VAL A 93 -12.70 5.06 -4.13
CA VAL A 93 -14.05 5.05 -3.57
C VAL A 93 -14.05 5.53 -2.11
N ASP A 94 -15.17 6.14 -1.72
CA ASP A 94 -15.45 6.57 -0.36
C ASP A 94 -16.35 5.54 0.35
N VAL A 95 -16.06 5.26 1.62
CA VAL A 95 -16.82 4.31 2.47
C VAL A 95 -17.51 4.99 3.66
N THR A 96 -17.61 6.31 3.63
CA THR A 96 -18.39 7.10 4.57
C THR A 96 -19.80 6.54 4.61
N ALA A 97 -20.26 6.20 5.82
CA ALA A 97 -21.50 5.48 5.98
C ALA A 97 -22.68 6.29 5.44
N VAL A 98 -23.49 5.65 4.61
CA VAL A 98 -24.71 6.23 4.05
C VAL A 98 -25.93 5.57 4.68
N ARG A 99 -27.03 6.32 4.80
CA ARG A 99 -28.28 5.79 5.31
C ARG A 99 -29.00 5.01 4.20
N GLY A 100 -29.19 3.71 4.41
CA GLY A 100 -29.91 2.85 3.50
C GLY A 100 -31.44 3.01 3.57
N PRO A 101 -32.19 2.37 2.65
CA PRO A 101 -33.65 2.37 2.65
C PRO A 101 -34.26 1.76 3.93
N ASP A 102 -33.53 0.85 4.59
CA ASP A 102 -33.90 0.24 5.87
C ASP A 102 -33.64 1.17 7.09
N GLY A 103 -33.20 2.40 6.83
CA GLY A 103 -32.88 3.41 7.84
C GLY A 103 -31.57 3.17 8.57
N LYS A 104 -30.82 2.09 8.26
CA LYS A 104 -29.54 1.76 8.90
C LYS A 104 -28.38 2.41 8.15
N MET A 105 -27.30 2.65 8.88
CA MET A 105 -26.05 3.13 8.30
C MET A 105 -25.28 1.94 7.70
N GLY A 106 -24.94 2.04 6.42
CA GLY A 106 -24.27 0.98 5.65
C GLY A 106 -23.12 1.51 4.79
N ILE A 107 -22.42 0.59 4.13
CA ILE A 107 -21.37 0.92 3.16
C ILE A 107 -22.04 1.41 1.86
N PRO A 108 -21.54 2.49 1.22
CA PRO A 108 -22.07 2.94 -0.07
C PRO A 108 -22.01 1.85 -1.14
N GLN A 109 -23.10 1.70 -1.91
CA GLN A 109 -23.19 0.69 -2.97
C GLN A 109 -22.05 0.80 -3.99
N LYS A 110 -21.64 2.02 -4.35
CA LYS A 110 -20.49 2.27 -5.23
C LYS A 110 -19.20 1.58 -4.74
N ALA A 111 -18.96 1.59 -3.44
CA ALA A 111 -17.77 0.94 -2.87
C ALA A 111 -17.91 -0.59 -2.90
N ILE A 112 -19.11 -1.11 -2.64
CA ILE A 112 -19.42 -2.54 -2.74
C ILE A 112 -19.22 -3.03 -4.18
N ASP A 113 -19.76 -2.30 -5.15
CA ASP A 113 -19.65 -2.63 -6.58
C ASP A 113 -18.19 -2.61 -7.05
N SER A 114 -17.42 -1.60 -6.65
CA SER A 114 -15.99 -1.49 -6.95
C SER A 114 -15.20 -2.69 -6.43
N VAL A 115 -15.36 -3.05 -5.15
CA VAL A 115 -14.66 -4.21 -4.56
C VAL A 115 -15.12 -5.52 -5.22
N ASN A 116 -16.41 -5.65 -5.54
CA ASN A 116 -16.94 -6.83 -6.22
C ASN A 116 -16.44 -6.96 -7.66
N ALA A 117 -16.20 -5.86 -8.38
CA ALA A 117 -15.63 -5.89 -9.72
C ALA A 117 -14.12 -6.19 -9.68
N ASN A 118 -13.38 -5.51 -8.81
CA ASN A 118 -11.92 -5.54 -8.80
C ASN A 118 -11.34 -6.73 -8.00
N LYS A 119 -12.09 -7.23 -7.01
CA LYS A 119 -11.71 -8.30 -6.05
C LYS A 119 -10.47 -8.01 -5.19
N ILE A 120 -9.83 -6.86 -5.39
CA ILE A 120 -8.64 -6.40 -4.68
C ILE A 120 -8.91 -4.99 -4.21
N GLY A 121 -8.65 -4.74 -2.93
CA GLY A 121 -8.79 -3.42 -2.32
C GLY A 121 -7.60 -3.06 -1.45
N LEU A 122 -7.15 -1.81 -1.57
CA LEU A 122 -6.22 -1.17 -0.64
C LEU A 122 -6.99 -0.11 0.15
N LYS A 123 -6.83 -0.11 1.48
CA LYS A 123 -7.55 0.83 2.34
C LYS A 123 -6.65 1.48 3.38
N GLY A 124 -6.80 2.79 3.56
CA GLY A 124 -6.26 3.53 4.69
C GLY A 124 -7.00 3.27 6.01
N PRO A 125 -6.50 3.75 7.16
CA PRO A 125 -7.19 3.64 8.44
C PRO A 125 -8.60 4.23 8.36
N LEU A 126 -9.59 3.49 8.87
CA LEU A 126 -10.98 3.94 8.92
C LEU A 126 -11.37 4.23 10.36
N MET A 127 -11.67 5.51 10.62
CA MET A 127 -12.25 5.93 11.90
C MET A 127 -13.60 5.25 12.11
N THR A 128 -13.81 4.69 13.29
CA THR A 128 -15.13 4.26 13.78
C THR A 128 -15.48 5.15 14.96
N PRO A 129 -16.59 5.91 14.93
CA PRO A 129 -17.00 6.71 16.08
C PRO A 129 -17.25 5.81 17.29
N ILE A 130 -16.81 6.26 18.46
CA ILE A 130 -16.95 5.54 19.71
C ILE A 130 -18.32 5.89 20.30
N GLY A 131 -19.22 4.91 20.48
CA GLY A 131 -20.55 5.13 21.03
C GLY A 131 -21.50 3.93 20.85
N LYS A 132 -22.68 3.99 21.48
CA LYS A 132 -23.73 2.97 21.31
C LYS A 132 -24.39 3.12 19.94
N GLY A 133 -24.47 2.03 19.16
CA GLY A 133 -25.27 1.95 17.92
C GLY A 133 -24.51 2.03 16.60
N TYR A 134 -23.20 2.35 16.59
CA TYR A 134 -22.39 2.35 15.37
C TYR A 134 -21.68 1.00 15.18
N ARG A 135 -21.93 0.35 14.03
CA ARG A 135 -21.13 -0.80 13.61
C ARG A 135 -19.78 -0.28 13.09
N SER A 136 -18.67 -0.89 13.51
CA SER A 136 -17.35 -0.54 12.97
C SER A 136 -17.31 -0.72 11.46
N LEU A 137 -16.85 0.30 10.73
CA LEU A 137 -16.67 0.23 9.28
C LEU A 137 -15.69 -0.88 8.87
N ASN A 138 -14.61 -1.09 9.63
CA ASN A 138 -13.68 -2.19 9.36
C ASN A 138 -14.36 -3.57 9.53
N LEU A 139 -15.23 -3.72 10.55
CA LEU A 139 -15.99 -4.95 10.75
C LEU A 139 -17.06 -5.13 9.67
N ALA A 140 -17.73 -4.04 9.28
CA ALA A 140 -18.73 -4.05 8.23
C ALA A 140 -18.13 -4.53 6.91
N LEU A 141 -16.99 -3.99 6.49
CA LEU A 141 -16.30 -4.39 5.26
C LEU A 141 -15.92 -5.87 5.27
N ARG A 142 -15.41 -6.39 6.40
CA ARG A 142 -15.04 -7.81 6.51
C ARG A 142 -16.26 -8.73 6.39
N LYS A 143 -17.39 -8.35 6.98
CA LYS A 143 -18.63 -9.12 6.88
C LYS A 143 -19.24 -9.04 5.48
N GLU A 144 -19.22 -7.87 4.87
CA GLU A 144 -19.76 -7.63 3.54
C GLU A 144 -19.06 -8.48 2.47
N PHE A 145 -17.73 -8.58 2.55
CA PHE A 145 -16.92 -9.29 1.57
C PHE A 145 -16.42 -10.67 2.04
N ASP A 146 -17.01 -11.21 3.10
CA ASP A 146 -16.66 -12.51 3.68
C ASP A 146 -15.15 -12.72 3.94
N LEU A 147 -14.48 -11.68 4.45
CA LEU A 147 -13.02 -11.67 4.70
C LEU A 147 -12.72 -12.29 6.08
N TYR A 148 -12.77 -13.62 6.15
CA TYR A 148 -12.61 -14.37 7.40
C TYR A 148 -11.16 -14.40 7.92
N ALA A 149 -10.16 -14.43 7.03
CA ALA A 149 -8.76 -14.53 7.42
C ALA A 149 -8.13 -13.15 7.64
N ASN A 150 -7.50 -12.94 8.80
CA ASN A 150 -6.68 -11.75 9.08
C ASN A 150 -5.22 -12.17 9.26
N VAL A 151 -4.42 -11.99 8.21
CA VAL A 151 -3.00 -12.34 8.23
C VAL A 151 -2.17 -11.10 8.57
N ARG A 152 -1.28 -11.21 9.55
CA ARG A 152 -0.39 -10.12 10.02
C ARG A 152 1.06 -10.61 10.08
N PRO A 153 1.81 -10.56 8.96
CA PRO A 153 3.21 -10.91 8.97
C PRO A 153 4.01 -9.96 9.87
N CYS A 154 4.83 -10.51 10.76
CA CYS A 154 5.73 -9.77 11.64
C CYS A 154 7.17 -10.21 11.35
N LYS A 155 8.06 -9.26 11.05
CA LYS A 155 9.48 -9.51 10.80
C LYS A 155 10.30 -8.36 11.39
N SER A 156 11.34 -8.67 12.15
CA SER A 156 12.31 -7.64 12.59
C SER A 156 13.01 -7.03 11.38
N MET A 157 13.23 -5.73 11.43
CA MET A 157 13.93 -4.97 10.40
C MET A 157 15.28 -4.52 10.92
N GLU A 158 16.31 -4.70 10.11
CA GLU A 158 17.66 -4.22 10.43
C GLU A 158 17.65 -2.70 10.67
N GLY A 159 18.38 -2.25 11.69
CA GLY A 159 18.43 -0.84 12.08
C GLY A 159 17.34 -0.37 13.04
N PHE A 160 16.34 -1.21 13.36
CA PHE A 160 15.37 -0.93 14.42
C PHE A 160 15.71 -1.75 15.67
N ARG A 161 15.87 -1.07 16.81
CA ARG A 161 16.03 -1.76 18.10
C ARG A 161 14.70 -2.35 18.50
N ASP A 162 14.56 -3.67 18.38
CA ASP A 162 13.60 -4.41 19.17
C ASP A 162 14.13 -4.51 20.60
N HIS A 163 13.23 -4.46 21.59
CA HIS A 163 13.60 -4.60 23.00
C HIS A 163 13.89 -6.07 23.29
N THR A 164 15.02 -6.55 22.79
CA THR A 164 15.58 -7.85 23.15
C THR A 164 16.64 -7.59 24.21
N ILE A 165 16.40 -8.11 25.40
CA ILE A 165 17.34 -8.20 26.54
C ILE A 165 18.49 -9.13 26.15
#